data_AF-A0A6M3IG17-F1
#
_entry.id   AF-A0A6M3IG17-F1
#
_cell.length_a   1.000
_cell.length_b   1.000
_cell.length_c   1.000
_cell.angle_alpha   90.00
_cell.angle_beta   90.00
_cell.angle_gamma   90.00
#
_symmetry.space_group_name_H-M   'P 1'
#
loop_
_entity.id
_entity.type
_entity.pdbx_description
1 polymer ?
#
loop_
_entity_poly.entity_id
_entity_poly.type
_entity_poly.pdbx_seq_one_letter_code
_entity_poly.pdbx_strand_id
1 'polypeptide(L)'
;MSEPEGQEATQAPEHTEEDEKFMRQFRTMRTEHIIRAYEEKNRARILAASLAVRSEFDRVWELSTGSPYFQAVTTIVAPPPQQGRSDPKSRNYRARVRFKEIYWSHIRRRLGKKPQTLYIIDGVAADTGRKRPLYTNLRSGRLYELLGDTLAEQIVQDAKGSPMGSFEVNVELEVEGFWEVQFSPKGDVNDTDDVILSHEGNKLLIQRMKPVVLPGFWLEICDNALKAVYIQTPEEKRQITSWVQTYQYTTLREATIEDYLTLKTEGDRLTKEARRKEEYRE
;
A
#
# COMPACT_ATOMS: atom_id res chain seq x y z
N MET A 1 8.60 -38.05 52.65
CA MET A 1 9.36 -36.79 52.57
C MET A 1 10.43 -37.02 51.54
N SER A 2 10.22 -36.48 50.34
CA SER A 2 11.12 -36.66 49.20
C SER A 2 11.66 -35.28 48.87
N GLU A 3 12.97 -35.13 48.92
CA GLU A 3 13.69 -33.89 48.64
C GLU A 3 13.58 -33.52 47.15
N PRO A 4 13.44 -32.23 46.80
CA PRO A 4 13.42 -31.82 45.40
C PRO A 4 14.86 -31.78 44.86
N GLU A 5 15.08 -32.54 43.79
CA GLU A 5 16.32 -32.52 43.01
C GLU A 5 16.58 -31.12 42.43
N GLY A 6 17.83 -30.68 42.58
CA GLY A 6 18.30 -29.36 42.19
C GLY A 6 18.20 -29.13 40.69
N GLN A 7 17.63 -27.98 40.32
CA GLN A 7 17.69 -27.47 38.96
C GLN A 7 19.14 -27.08 38.63
N GLU A 8 19.75 -27.80 37.70
CA GLU A 8 21.03 -27.41 37.10
C GLU A 8 20.87 -26.04 36.42
N ALA A 9 21.64 -25.06 36.88
CA ALA A 9 21.69 -23.73 36.30
C ALA A 9 22.32 -23.82 34.90
N THR A 10 21.49 -23.71 33.86
CA THR A 10 21.94 -23.58 32.47
C THR A 10 22.81 -22.33 32.34
N GLN A 11 24.13 -22.52 32.24
CA GLN A 11 25.07 -21.41 32.01
C GLN A 11 24.72 -20.73 30.69
N ALA A 12 24.57 -19.40 30.73
CA ALA A 12 24.30 -18.60 29.54
C ALA A 12 25.44 -18.80 28.52
N PRO A 13 25.14 -18.88 27.22
CA PRO A 13 26.15 -19.08 26.19
C PRO A 13 27.18 -17.95 26.24
N GLU A 14 28.47 -18.30 26.36
CA GLU A 14 29.57 -17.34 26.38
C GLU A 14 29.59 -16.54 25.07
N HIS A 15 29.60 -15.21 25.19
CA HIS A 15 29.73 -14.32 24.05
C HIS A 15 31.14 -14.44 23.46
N THR A 16 31.24 -14.53 22.14
CA THR A 16 32.54 -14.50 21.47
C THR A 16 33.18 -13.10 21.61
N GLU A 17 34.51 -13.04 21.66
CA GLU A 17 35.24 -11.76 21.75
C GLU A 17 34.91 -10.82 20.58
N GLU A 18 34.56 -11.40 19.42
CA GLU A 18 34.09 -10.67 18.24
C GLU A 18 32.72 -10.02 18.45
N ASP A 19 31.78 -10.72 19.09
CA ASP A 19 30.45 -10.19 19.43
C ASP A 19 30.57 -9.01 20.39
N GLU A 20 31.44 -9.12 21.41
CA GLU A 20 31.69 -8.01 22.33
C GLU A 20 32.26 -6.78 21.64
N LYS A 21 33.24 -6.98 20.76
CA LYS A 21 33.85 -5.89 19.98
C LYS A 21 32.80 -5.21 19.12
N PHE A 22 31.88 -5.97 18.54
CA PHE A 22 30.82 -5.45 17.69
C PHE A 22 29.77 -4.68 18.50
N MET A 23 29.34 -5.21 19.66
CA MET A 23 28.43 -4.53 20.59
C MET A 23 29.00 -3.21 21.10
N ARG A 24 30.30 -3.14 21.40
CA ARG A 24 30.97 -1.90 21.83
C ARG A 24 30.85 -0.79 20.79
N GLN A 25 30.85 -1.13 19.49
CA GLN A 25 30.70 -0.13 18.42
C GLN A 25 29.35 0.56 18.53
N PHE A 26 28.25 -0.18 18.70
CA PHE A 26 26.91 0.40 18.81
C PHE A 26 26.78 1.28 20.05
N ARG A 27 27.30 0.84 21.19
CA ARG A 27 27.22 1.58 22.47
C ARG A 27 27.82 2.99 22.42
N THR A 28 28.72 3.25 21.49
CA THR A 28 29.32 4.58 21.31
C THR A 28 28.45 5.54 20.49
N MET A 29 27.44 5.03 19.78
CA MET A 29 26.55 5.82 18.93
C MET A 29 25.40 6.37 19.78
N ARG A 30 25.33 7.69 19.92
CA ARG A 30 24.32 8.37 20.76
C ARG A 30 23.30 9.19 19.99
N THR A 31 23.49 9.38 18.69
CA THR A 31 22.63 10.24 17.87
C THR A 31 22.03 9.45 16.71
N GLU A 32 20.77 9.76 16.40
CA GLU A 32 20.00 9.09 15.34
C GLU A 32 20.70 9.10 13.97
N HIS A 33 21.28 10.24 13.58
CA HIS A 33 21.99 10.34 12.30
C HIS A 33 23.16 9.35 12.20
N ILE A 34 23.93 9.18 13.28
CA ILE A 34 25.11 8.30 13.28
C ILE A 34 24.68 6.84 13.21
N ILE A 35 23.67 6.43 13.98
CA ILE A 35 23.23 5.04 13.98
C ILE A 35 22.56 4.65 12.64
N ARG A 36 21.83 5.56 11.99
CA ARG A 36 21.26 5.33 10.65
C ARG A 36 22.33 5.18 9.58
N ALA A 37 23.31 6.09 9.54
CA ALA A 37 24.42 6.00 8.58
C ALA A 37 25.28 4.74 8.79
N TYR A 38 25.39 4.28 10.04
CA TYR A 38 26.08 3.05 10.37
C TYR A 38 25.29 1.80 9.94
N GLU A 39 23.98 1.79 10.19
CA GLU A 39 23.07 0.71 9.79
C GLU A 39 23.10 0.49 8.29
N GLU A 40 23.01 1.56 7.49
CA GLU A 40 23.03 1.49 6.03
C GLU A 40 24.31 0.80 5.51
N LYS A 41 25.45 1.09 6.14
CA LYS A 41 26.75 0.51 5.77
C LYS A 41 26.95 -0.92 6.26
N ASN A 42 26.30 -1.30 7.36
CA ASN A 42 26.58 -2.55 8.07
C ASN A 42 25.39 -3.51 8.15
N ARG A 43 24.27 -3.22 7.46
CA ARG A 43 23.02 -3.98 7.52
C ARG A 43 23.23 -5.50 7.38
N ALA A 44 23.97 -5.93 6.36
CA ALA A 44 24.21 -7.36 6.12
C ALA A 44 24.99 -8.02 7.28
N ARG A 45 25.94 -7.29 7.89
CA ARG A 45 26.74 -7.77 9.01
C ARG A 45 25.93 -7.84 10.31
N ILE A 46 25.05 -6.86 10.55
CA ILE A 46 24.11 -6.87 11.69
C ILE A 46 23.14 -8.05 11.56
N LEU A 47 22.61 -8.30 10.35
CA LEU A 47 21.70 -9.41 10.08
C LEU A 47 22.34 -10.79 10.31
N ALA A 48 23.60 -10.95 9.95
CA ALA A 48 24.35 -12.19 10.11
C ALA A 48 24.89 -12.42 11.54
N ALA A 49 24.77 -11.42 12.43
CA ALA A 49 25.36 -11.48 13.76
C ALA A 49 24.58 -12.37 14.74
N SER A 50 25.23 -12.70 15.85
CA SER A 50 24.59 -13.46 16.93
C SER A 50 23.36 -12.72 17.48
N LEU A 51 22.46 -13.46 18.13
CA LEU A 51 21.24 -12.89 18.70
C LEU A 51 21.56 -11.78 19.71
N ALA A 52 22.60 -11.96 20.52
CA ALA A 52 23.03 -10.99 21.52
C ALA A 52 23.43 -9.64 20.90
N VAL A 53 24.22 -9.68 19.82
CA VAL A 53 24.64 -8.48 19.07
C VAL A 53 23.43 -7.76 18.48
N ARG A 54 22.49 -8.51 17.89
CA ARG A 54 21.26 -7.94 17.31
C ARG A 54 20.38 -7.30 18.37
N SER A 55 20.17 -7.97 19.51
CA SER A 55 19.41 -7.41 20.63
C SER A 55 20.04 -6.14 21.19
N GLU A 56 21.38 -6.08 21.27
CA GLU A 56 22.06 -4.87 21.73
C GLU A 56 21.95 -3.72 20.72
N PHE A 57 22.01 -4.02 19.41
CA PHE A 57 21.78 -3.02 18.36
C PHE A 57 20.36 -2.45 18.43
N ASP A 58 19.33 -3.30 18.56
CA ASP A 58 17.94 -2.89 18.69
C ASP A 58 17.74 -1.97 19.89
N ARG A 59 18.35 -2.31 21.03
CA ARG A 59 18.31 -1.48 22.24
C ARG A 59 18.91 -0.10 22.02
N VAL A 60 20.08 -0.01 21.39
CA VAL A 60 20.75 1.27 21.11
C VAL A 60 19.96 2.08 20.07
N TRP A 61 19.36 1.42 19.09
CA TRP A 61 18.49 2.04 18.09
C TRP A 61 17.24 2.66 18.69
N GLU A 62 16.54 1.92 19.56
CA GLU A 62 15.36 2.42 20.24
C GLU A 62 15.69 3.64 21.11
N LEU A 63 16.79 3.59 21.85
CA LEU A 63 17.27 4.73 22.64
C LEU A 63 17.60 5.97 21.79
N SER A 64 18.10 5.76 20.57
CA SER A 64 18.54 6.87 19.71
C SER A 64 17.42 7.46 18.86
N THR A 65 16.46 6.63 18.42
CA THR A 65 15.41 7.02 17.46
C THR A 65 14.03 7.16 18.10
N GLY A 66 13.86 6.67 19.34
CA GLY A 66 12.56 6.62 20.01
C GLY A 66 11.59 5.61 19.42
N SER A 67 12.06 4.69 18.57
CA SER A 67 11.25 3.63 17.97
C SER A 67 12.05 2.33 17.89
N PRO A 68 11.43 1.17 18.14
CA PRO A 68 12.12 -0.11 17.98
C PRO A 68 12.59 -0.28 16.52
N TYR A 69 13.79 -0.82 16.33
CA TYR A 69 14.35 -1.05 14.99
C TYR A 69 13.49 -2.01 14.15
N PHE A 70 12.80 -2.93 14.83
CA PHE A 70 11.89 -3.94 14.30
C PHE A 70 12.50 -4.82 13.18
N GLN A 71 12.94 -6.02 13.56
CA GLN A 71 12.99 -7.15 12.63
C GLN A 71 11.91 -8.16 13.02
N ALA A 72 10.94 -8.36 12.12
CA ALA A 72 10.03 -9.49 12.24
C ALA A 72 10.83 -10.79 12.02
N VAL A 73 11.14 -11.51 13.10
CA VAL A 73 11.63 -12.89 13.01
C VAL A 73 10.42 -13.81 12.79
N THR A 74 9.91 -13.77 11.57
CA THR A 74 9.68 -15.01 10.83
C THR A 74 10.28 -14.76 9.45
N THR A 75 11.57 -15.02 9.31
CA THR A 75 12.24 -15.21 8.02
C THR A 75 11.73 -16.50 7.37
N ILE A 76 10.44 -16.56 7.10
CA ILE A 76 9.98 -17.28 5.94
C ILE A 76 10.09 -16.23 4.85
N VAL A 77 11.18 -16.31 4.07
CA VAL A 77 11.21 -15.68 2.76
C VAL A 77 9.90 -16.14 2.09
N ALA A 78 8.96 -15.22 1.86
CA ALA A 78 7.76 -15.55 1.11
C ALA A 78 8.25 -16.28 -0.13
N PRO A 79 7.78 -17.50 -0.42
CA PRO A 79 8.30 -18.27 -1.54
C PRO A 79 8.26 -17.36 -2.77
N PRO A 80 9.33 -17.34 -3.59
CA PRO A 80 9.31 -16.57 -4.82
C PRO A 80 7.98 -16.87 -5.53
N PRO A 81 7.25 -15.84 -5.99
CA PRO A 81 5.94 -16.04 -6.58
C PRO A 81 6.03 -17.19 -7.58
N GLN A 82 5.24 -18.25 -7.36
CA GLN A 82 5.27 -19.44 -8.21
C GLN A 82 5.26 -19.00 -9.67
N GLN A 83 6.21 -19.54 -10.46
CA GLN A 83 6.35 -19.24 -11.89
C GLN A 83 4.99 -19.36 -12.56
N GLY A 84 4.49 -18.24 -13.10
CA GLY A 84 3.12 -18.08 -13.60
C GLY A 84 2.34 -16.95 -12.92
N ARG A 85 2.78 -16.48 -11.74
CA ARG A 85 2.25 -15.27 -11.09
C ARG A 85 2.96 -14.03 -11.63
N SER A 86 2.24 -13.20 -12.38
CA SER A 86 2.62 -11.79 -12.57
C SER A 86 2.62 -11.13 -11.18
N ASP A 87 3.81 -10.75 -10.70
CA ASP A 87 3.99 -10.06 -9.42
C ASP A 87 3.00 -8.88 -9.33
N PRO A 88 2.20 -8.73 -8.27
CA PRO A 88 1.39 -7.53 -8.03
C PRO A 88 2.17 -6.23 -8.25
N LYS A 89 3.46 -6.21 -7.89
CA LYS A 89 4.35 -5.07 -8.09
C LYS A 89 4.74 -4.82 -9.55
N SER A 90 4.61 -5.83 -10.42
CA SER A 90 4.83 -5.68 -11.86
C SER A 90 3.59 -5.15 -12.60
N ARG A 91 2.42 -5.23 -11.97
CA ARG A 91 1.19 -4.65 -12.50
C ARG A 91 1.19 -3.17 -12.12
N ASN A 92 1.73 -2.34 -13.03
CA ASN A 92 1.52 -0.91 -12.98
C ASN A 92 0.03 -0.63 -13.21
N TYR A 93 -0.75 -0.69 -12.14
CA TYR A 93 -2.16 -0.28 -12.11
C TYR A 93 -2.32 1.21 -12.42
N ARG A 94 -1.20 1.93 -12.51
CA ARG A 94 -1.08 3.25 -13.09
C ARG A 94 -0.62 3.14 -14.53
N ALA A 95 -1.41 3.66 -15.45
CA ALA A 95 -1.02 3.75 -16.85
C ALA A 95 -0.15 5.00 -17.04
N ARG A 96 0.96 4.86 -17.76
CA ARG A 96 1.69 6.02 -18.28
C ARG A 96 0.93 6.54 -19.48
N VAL A 97 0.29 7.68 -19.31
CA VAL A 97 -0.52 8.31 -20.35
C VAL A 97 0.16 9.60 -20.75
N ARG A 98 0.33 9.77 -22.06
CA ARG A 98 0.81 11.01 -22.65
C ARG A 98 -0.35 11.98 -22.75
N PHE A 99 -0.19 13.19 -22.21
CA PHE A 99 -1.22 14.23 -22.24
C PHE A 99 -0.81 15.32 -23.23
N LYS A 100 -1.76 15.72 -24.09
CA LYS A 100 -1.60 16.82 -25.05
C LYS A 100 -2.04 18.17 -24.50
N GLU A 101 -2.90 18.15 -23.49
CA GLU A 101 -3.41 19.34 -22.83
C GLU A 101 -3.66 19.03 -21.36
N ILE A 102 -3.33 19.97 -20.47
CA ILE A 102 -3.67 19.92 -19.05
C ILE A 102 -4.59 21.08 -18.73
N TYR A 103 -5.71 20.77 -18.08
CA TYR A 103 -6.61 21.74 -17.48
C TYR A 103 -6.36 21.78 -15.98
N TRP A 104 -6.36 22.97 -15.42
CA TRP A 104 -6.23 23.14 -13.98
C TRP A 104 -7.31 24.07 -13.47
N SER A 105 -7.75 23.84 -12.24
CA SER A 105 -8.56 24.77 -11.48
C SER A 105 -8.08 24.77 -10.03
N HIS A 106 -8.37 25.84 -9.29
CA HIS A 106 -8.05 25.89 -7.88
C HIS A 106 -9.25 26.24 -7.03
N ILE A 107 -9.30 25.66 -5.84
CA ILE A 107 -10.29 25.95 -4.81
C ILE A 107 -9.59 26.38 -3.52
N ARG A 108 -10.19 27.32 -2.80
CA ARG A 108 -9.70 27.72 -1.47
C ARG A 108 -10.54 27.01 -0.42
N ARG A 109 -9.92 26.15 0.40
CA ARG A 109 -10.59 25.48 1.52
C ARG A 109 -9.92 25.88 2.84
N ARG A 110 -10.73 26.06 3.88
CA ARG A 110 -10.22 26.27 5.23
C ARG A 110 -9.93 24.91 5.87
N LEU A 111 -8.65 24.51 5.87
CA LEU A 111 -8.18 23.30 6.53
C LEU A 111 -7.55 23.69 7.86
N GLY A 112 -8.29 23.49 8.95
CA GLY A 112 -7.92 23.99 10.28
C GLY A 112 -8.02 25.52 10.37
N LYS A 113 -6.96 26.18 10.87
CA LYS A 113 -6.96 27.64 11.07
C LYS A 113 -6.52 28.44 9.84
N LYS A 114 -5.93 27.80 8.83
CA LYS A 114 -5.36 28.50 7.66
C LYS A 114 -6.15 28.18 6.39
N PRO A 115 -6.48 29.17 5.55
CA PRO A 115 -6.95 28.90 4.20
C PRO A 115 -5.82 28.23 3.41
N GLN A 116 -6.15 27.16 2.70
CA GLN A 116 -5.25 26.46 1.77
C GLN A 116 -5.85 26.50 0.37
N THR A 117 -5.01 26.83 -0.61
CA THR A 117 -5.34 26.66 -2.02
C THR A 117 -5.05 25.23 -2.42
N LEU A 118 -6.03 24.57 -3.01
CA LEU A 118 -5.94 23.21 -3.50
C LEU A 118 -6.21 23.21 -5.01
N TYR A 119 -5.40 22.47 -5.75
CA TYR A 119 -5.45 22.39 -7.20
C TYR A 119 -6.15 21.10 -7.63
N ILE A 120 -6.96 21.20 -8.67
CA ILE A 120 -7.59 20.09 -9.37
C ILE A 120 -7.04 20.09 -10.78
N ILE A 121 -6.45 18.98 -11.19
CA ILE A 121 -5.77 18.81 -12.46
C ILE A 121 -6.49 17.75 -13.26
N ASP A 122 -6.91 18.11 -14.46
CA ASP A 122 -7.40 17.21 -15.48
C ASP A 122 -6.45 17.25 -16.69
N GLY A 123 -6.46 16.21 -17.52
CA GLY A 123 -5.64 16.18 -18.74
C GLY A 123 -6.37 15.52 -19.89
N VAL A 124 -6.09 15.96 -21.11
CA VAL A 124 -6.57 15.31 -22.34
C VAL A 124 -5.50 14.37 -22.84
N ALA A 125 -5.79 13.08 -22.78
CA ALA A 125 -4.88 12.05 -23.24
C ALA A 125 -4.63 12.19 -24.76
N ALA A 126 -3.38 12.15 -25.16
CA ALA A 126 -2.95 12.40 -26.54
C ALA A 126 -3.41 11.30 -27.50
N ASP A 127 -3.50 10.06 -27.02
CA ASP A 127 -3.90 8.87 -27.76
C ASP A 127 -5.42 8.81 -28.00
N THR A 128 -6.21 9.07 -26.97
CA THR A 128 -7.66 8.88 -26.99
C THR A 128 -8.43 10.18 -27.16
N GLY A 129 -7.79 11.33 -26.96
CA GLY A 129 -8.43 12.64 -26.97
C GLY A 129 -9.44 12.86 -25.83
N ARG A 130 -9.50 11.95 -24.86
CA ARG A 130 -10.46 12.02 -23.75
C ARG A 130 -9.86 12.81 -22.58
N LYS A 131 -10.69 13.67 -21.98
CA LYS A 131 -10.36 14.38 -20.74
C LYS A 131 -10.46 13.41 -19.55
N ARG A 132 -9.40 13.32 -18.76
CA ARG A 132 -9.30 12.46 -17.57
C ARG A 132 -8.94 13.31 -16.35
N PRO A 133 -9.56 13.07 -15.18
CA PRO A 133 -9.07 13.66 -13.94
C PRO A 133 -7.73 13.01 -13.59
N LEU A 134 -6.71 13.83 -13.35
CA LEU A 134 -5.37 13.36 -12.98
C LEU A 134 -5.23 13.36 -11.46
N TYR A 135 -5.47 14.52 -10.86
CA TYR A 135 -5.28 14.72 -9.43
C TYR A 135 -6.32 15.69 -8.88
N THR A 136 -6.81 15.42 -7.67
CA THR A 136 -7.77 16.30 -6.98
C THR A 136 -7.18 16.78 -5.66
N ASN A 137 -7.56 18.00 -5.27
CA ASN A 137 -7.19 18.59 -3.98
C ASN A 137 -5.67 18.66 -3.70
N LEU A 138 -4.84 18.87 -4.72
CA LEU A 138 -3.39 18.94 -4.57
C LEU A 138 -2.94 20.23 -3.88
N ARG A 139 -1.97 20.12 -2.97
CA ARG A 139 -1.24 21.29 -2.47
C ARG A 139 -0.18 21.71 -3.49
N SER A 140 0.22 22.98 -3.44
CA SER A 140 1.26 23.52 -4.34
C SER A 140 2.53 22.67 -4.35
N GLY A 141 3.09 22.30 -3.20
CA GLY A 141 4.31 21.47 -3.14
C GLY A 141 4.18 20.13 -3.88
N ARG A 142 3.02 19.46 -3.77
CA ARG A 142 2.78 18.18 -4.47
C ARG A 142 2.58 18.37 -5.97
N LEU A 143 2.18 19.56 -6.41
CA LEU A 143 2.09 19.92 -7.82
C LEU A 143 3.48 19.86 -8.50
N TYR A 144 4.51 20.43 -7.86
CA TYR A 144 5.89 20.41 -8.35
C TYR A 144 6.42 18.98 -8.47
N GLU A 145 6.18 18.15 -7.46
CA GLU A 145 6.62 16.74 -7.47
C GLU A 145 5.99 15.90 -8.59
N LEU A 146 4.74 16.20 -8.98
CA LEU A 146 3.99 15.40 -9.94
C LEU A 146 4.09 15.92 -11.38
N LEU A 147 4.10 17.23 -11.58
CA LEU A 147 4.07 17.86 -12.91
C LEU A 147 5.44 18.42 -13.35
N GLY A 148 6.42 18.43 -12.44
CA GLY A 148 7.72 19.07 -12.65
C GLY A 148 7.68 20.59 -12.44
N ASP A 149 8.85 21.17 -12.22
CA ASP A 149 8.97 22.56 -11.77
C ASP A 149 8.38 23.56 -12.77
N THR A 150 8.66 23.38 -14.06
CA THR A 150 8.24 24.33 -15.11
C THR A 150 6.73 24.45 -15.23
N LEU A 151 6.02 23.32 -15.33
CA LEU A 151 4.56 23.33 -15.50
C LEU A 151 3.86 23.70 -14.19
N ALA A 152 4.37 23.22 -13.05
CA ALA A 152 3.82 23.57 -11.75
C ALA A 152 3.94 25.07 -11.45
N GLU A 153 5.08 25.69 -11.77
CA GLU A 153 5.27 27.13 -11.60
C GLU A 153 4.31 27.93 -12.50
N GLN A 154 4.15 27.54 -13.77
CA GLN A 154 3.19 28.17 -14.69
C GLN A 154 1.76 28.14 -14.13
N ILE A 155 1.30 26.98 -13.65
CA ILE A 155 -0.02 26.83 -13.02
C ILE A 155 -0.14 27.74 -11.78
N VAL A 156 0.88 27.76 -10.90
CA VAL A 156 0.83 28.55 -9.66
C VAL A 156 0.85 30.06 -9.93
N GLN A 157 1.56 30.51 -10.95
CA GLN A 157 1.58 31.92 -11.35
C GLN A 157 0.24 32.32 -11.99
N ASP A 158 -0.29 31.51 -12.91
CA ASP A 158 -1.55 31.81 -13.59
C ASP A 158 -2.75 31.76 -12.63
N ALA A 159 -2.69 30.87 -11.62
CA ALA A 159 -3.66 30.78 -10.53
C ALA A 159 -3.78 32.05 -9.65
N LYS A 160 -2.83 32.98 -9.74
CA LYS A 160 -2.95 34.29 -9.08
C LYS A 160 -3.96 35.20 -9.79
N GLY A 161 -4.08 35.06 -11.12
CA GLY A 161 -4.95 35.88 -11.97
C GLY A 161 -6.28 35.22 -12.31
N SER A 162 -6.32 33.88 -12.36
CA SER A 162 -7.50 33.12 -12.80
C SER A 162 -7.83 31.94 -11.87
N PRO A 163 -9.13 31.59 -11.68
CA PRO A 163 -9.52 30.39 -10.93
C PRO A 163 -9.25 29.07 -11.69
N MET A 164 -9.07 29.13 -13.01
CA MET A 164 -8.85 27.99 -13.87
C MET A 164 -8.08 28.37 -15.14
N GLY A 165 -7.45 27.40 -15.79
CA GLY A 165 -6.74 27.59 -17.05
C GLY A 165 -6.45 26.27 -17.74
N SER A 166 -5.81 26.34 -18.91
CA SER A 166 -5.28 25.18 -19.60
C SER A 166 -3.94 25.48 -20.26
N PHE A 167 -3.16 24.42 -20.48
CA PHE A 167 -1.87 24.47 -21.16
C PHE A 167 -1.79 23.33 -22.17
N GLU A 168 -1.42 23.65 -23.40
CA GLU A 168 -0.93 22.63 -24.33
C GLU A 168 0.42 22.12 -23.84
N VAL A 169 0.51 20.81 -23.64
CA VAL A 169 1.68 20.17 -23.04
C VAL A 169 1.98 18.87 -23.75
N ASN A 170 3.17 18.35 -23.53
CA ASN A 170 3.56 17.03 -24.01
C ASN A 170 4.24 16.27 -22.87
N VAL A 171 3.46 15.94 -21.85
CA VAL A 171 3.96 15.29 -20.62
C VAL A 171 3.40 13.88 -20.51
N GLU A 172 4.23 12.98 -20.03
CA GLU A 172 3.84 11.61 -19.71
C GLU A 172 3.66 11.50 -18.19
N LEU A 173 2.45 11.19 -17.76
CA LEU A 173 2.10 11.12 -16.35
C LEU A 173 1.55 9.73 -16.01
N GLU A 174 1.90 9.25 -14.82
CA GLU A 174 1.31 8.04 -14.26
C GLU A 174 -0.06 8.37 -13.66
N VAL A 175 -1.10 7.86 -14.29
CA VAL A 175 -2.49 8.04 -13.88
C VAL A 175 -3.11 6.73 -13.43
N GLU A 176 -4.01 6.82 -12.47
CA GLU A 176 -4.80 5.68 -12.01
C GLU A 176 -5.54 5.03 -13.18
N GLY A 177 -5.26 3.74 -13.41
CA GLY A 177 -5.96 2.93 -14.40
C GLY A 177 -7.26 2.35 -13.84
N PHE A 178 -8.19 2.02 -14.74
CA PHE A 178 -9.43 1.33 -14.42
C PHE A 178 -9.45 -0.01 -15.16
N TRP A 179 -9.93 -1.03 -14.48
CA TRP A 179 -9.83 -2.40 -14.97
C TRP A 179 -11.16 -3.10 -14.78
N GLU A 180 -11.67 -3.74 -15.83
CA GLU A 180 -12.78 -4.66 -15.72
C GLU A 180 -12.24 -6.00 -15.24
N VAL A 181 -12.72 -6.45 -14.08
CA VAL A 181 -12.30 -7.68 -13.42
C VAL A 181 -13.50 -8.53 -13.04
N GLN A 182 -13.28 -9.82 -12.89
CA GLN A 182 -14.26 -10.76 -12.37
C GLN A 182 -13.66 -11.51 -11.19
N PHE A 183 -14.31 -11.43 -10.03
CA PHE A 183 -13.88 -12.18 -8.85
C PHE A 183 -14.22 -13.66 -8.96
N SER A 184 -13.29 -14.49 -8.52
CA SER A 184 -13.39 -15.95 -8.51
C SER A 184 -14.60 -16.41 -7.68
N PRO A 185 -15.15 -17.60 -7.96
CA PRO A 185 -16.22 -18.17 -7.15
C PRO A 185 -15.74 -18.41 -5.71
N LYS A 186 -16.69 -18.77 -4.83
CA LYS A 186 -16.39 -19.16 -3.45
C LYS A 186 -15.39 -20.32 -3.42
N GLY A 187 -14.40 -20.23 -2.54
CA GLY A 187 -13.47 -21.34 -2.31
C GLY A 187 -14.02 -22.33 -1.27
N ASP A 188 -14.82 -21.84 -0.34
CA ASP A 188 -15.43 -22.61 0.77
C ASP A 188 -16.95 -22.36 0.83
N VAL A 189 -17.70 -23.31 1.39
CA VAL A 189 -19.14 -23.17 1.68
C VAL A 189 -19.40 -22.02 2.67
N ASN A 190 -18.42 -21.73 3.54
CA ASN A 190 -18.50 -20.63 4.51
C ASN A 190 -18.21 -19.25 3.89
N ASP A 191 -17.75 -19.18 2.65
CA ASP A 191 -17.49 -17.90 2.00
C ASP A 191 -18.80 -17.19 1.62
N THR A 192 -18.79 -15.85 1.72
CA THR A 192 -19.91 -15.01 1.27
C THR A 192 -19.98 -14.93 -0.25
N ASP A 193 -21.19 -14.76 -0.79
CA ASP A 193 -21.40 -14.58 -2.24
C ASP A 193 -20.76 -13.30 -2.77
N ASP A 194 -20.57 -12.33 -1.87
CA ASP A 194 -19.95 -11.06 -2.17
C ASP A 194 -18.53 -10.97 -1.61
N VAL A 195 -17.69 -10.27 -2.34
CA VAL A 195 -16.37 -9.79 -1.92
C VAL A 195 -16.55 -8.43 -1.25
N ILE A 196 -16.04 -8.31 -0.02
CA ILE A 196 -16.02 -7.07 0.74
C ILE A 196 -14.59 -6.54 0.76
N LEU A 197 -14.32 -5.48 0.02
CA LEU A 197 -13.04 -4.76 0.08
C LEU A 197 -13.17 -3.60 1.05
N SER A 198 -12.17 -3.38 1.91
CA SER A 198 -12.15 -2.29 2.88
C SER A 198 -10.79 -1.60 2.88
N HIS A 199 -10.78 -0.27 2.74
CA HIS A 199 -9.55 0.53 2.78
C HIS A 199 -9.85 1.95 3.25
N GLU A 200 -9.11 2.42 4.26
CA GLU A 200 -9.23 3.77 4.84
C GLU A 200 -10.69 4.17 5.18
N GLY A 201 -11.46 3.23 5.72
CA GLY A 201 -12.88 3.44 6.08
C GLY A 201 -13.87 3.37 4.90
N ASN A 202 -13.38 3.33 3.65
CA ASN A 202 -14.19 3.03 2.49
C ASN A 202 -14.42 1.53 2.38
N LYS A 203 -15.63 1.13 1.99
CA LYS A 203 -16.00 -0.27 1.75
C LYS A 203 -16.62 -0.42 0.37
N LEU A 204 -16.25 -1.47 -0.35
CA LEU A 204 -16.90 -1.91 -1.57
C LEU A 204 -17.45 -3.31 -1.37
N LEU A 205 -18.72 -3.49 -1.75
CA LEU A 205 -19.38 -4.79 -1.81
C LEU A 205 -19.52 -5.17 -3.28
N ILE A 206 -18.96 -6.31 -3.67
CA ILE A 206 -18.86 -6.73 -5.07
C ILE A 206 -19.32 -8.17 -5.18
N GLN A 207 -20.30 -8.43 -6.04
CA GLN A 207 -20.77 -9.79 -6.25
C GLN A 207 -19.74 -10.63 -7.01
N ARG A 208 -19.43 -11.85 -6.53
CA ARG A 208 -18.54 -12.79 -7.22
C ARG A 208 -19.13 -13.21 -8.56
N MET A 209 -18.26 -13.65 -9.48
CA MET A 209 -18.63 -14.10 -10.84
C MET A 209 -19.35 -13.07 -11.71
N LYS A 210 -19.49 -11.81 -11.26
CA LYS A 210 -19.97 -10.71 -12.10
C LYS A 210 -18.81 -9.79 -12.47
N PRO A 211 -18.68 -9.40 -13.75
CA PRO A 211 -17.73 -8.37 -14.14
C PRO A 211 -18.01 -7.06 -13.40
N VAL A 212 -16.95 -6.42 -12.93
CA VAL A 212 -16.99 -5.12 -12.25
C VAL A 212 -15.80 -4.29 -12.72
N VAL A 213 -15.99 -2.99 -12.87
CA VAL A 213 -14.87 -2.08 -13.13
C VAL A 213 -14.38 -1.55 -11.80
N LEU A 214 -13.07 -1.65 -11.55
CA LEU A 214 -12.42 -1.12 -10.37
C LEU A 214 -11.24 -0.22 -10.73
N PRO A 215 -11.01 0.85 -9.94
CA PRO A 215 -9.72 1.51 -9.89
C PRO A 215 -8.60 0.54 -9.54
N GLY A 216 -7.43 0.78 -10.11
CA GLY A 216 -6.19 0.06 -9.86
C GLY A 216 -5.85 -0.17 -8.39
N PHE A 217 -6.03 0.83 -7.52
CA PHE A 217 -5.68 0.74 -6.11
C PHE A 217 -6.49 -0.32 -5.36
N TRP A 218 -7.74 -0.60 -5.79
CA TRP A 218 -8.52 -1.70 -5.22
C TRP A 218 -7.97 -3.06 -5.62
N LEU A 219 -7.41 -3.17 -6.82
CA LEU A 219 -6.73 -4.38 -7.27
C LEU A 219 -5.41 -4.58 -6.52
N GLU A 220 -4.68 -3.50 -6.27
CA GLU A 220 -3.49 -3.52 -5.42
C GLU A 220 -3.83 -4.01 -3.99
N ILE A 221 -4.96 -3.56 -3.42
CA ILE A 221 -5.45 -4.08 -2.14
C ILE A 221 -5.76 -5.57 -2.23
N CYS A 222 -6.43 -6.02 -3.30
CA CYS A 222 -6.74 -7.43 -3.50
C CYS A 222 -5.48 -8.30 -3.61
N ASP A 223 -4.45 -7.79 -4.28
CA ASP A 223 -3.18 -8.48 -4.46
C ASP A 223 -2.37 -8.59 -3.17
N ASN A 224 -2.44 -7.57 -2.33
CA ASN A 224 -1.79 -7.56 -1.02
C ASN A 224 -2.61 -8.29 0.06
N ALA A 225 -3.88 -8.62 -0.20
CA ALA A 225 -4.76 -9.34 0.72
C ALA A 225 -4.43 -10.85 0.76
N LEU A 226 -3.29 -11.19 1.36
CA LEU A 226 -2.81 -12.57 1.48
C LEU A 226 -3.21 -13.20 2.82
N LYS A 227 -3.64 -14.46 2.78
CA LYS A 227 -3.95 -15.30 3.93
C LYS A 227 -2.94 -16.44 4.01
N ALA A 228 -2.28 -16.58 5.16
CA ALA A 228 -1.43 -17.73 5.43
C ALA A 228 -2.30 -18.99 5.59
N VAL A 229 -1.92 -20.04 4.87
CA VAL A 229 -2.45 -21.39 5.03
C VAL A 229 -1.49 -22.15 5.92
N TYR A 230 -2.05 -22.80 6.92
CA TYR A 230 -1.29 -23.49 7.95
C TYR A 230 -1.64 -24.97 7.96
N ILE A 231 -0.66 -25.80 8.26
CA ILE A 231 -0.84 -27.20 8.58
C ILE A 231 -0.49 -27.38 10.05
N GLN A 232 -1.30 -28.18 10.75
CA GLN A 232 -1.05 -28.59 12.12
C GLN A 232 -1.07 -30.12 12.18
N THR A 233 0.09 -30.72 12.43
CA THR A 233 0.21 -32.12 12.81
C THR A 233 -0.03 -32.25 14.32
N PRO A 234 -0.55 -33.38 14.84
CA PRO A 234 -0.88 -33.51 16.26
C PRO A 234 0.31 -33.27 17.22
N GLU A 235 1.54 -33.51 16.76
CA GLU A 235 2.76 -33.47 17.57
C GLU A 235 3.59 -32.18 17.38
N GLU A 236 3.31 -31.39 16.34
CA GLU A 236 4.10 -30.20 16.02
C GLU A 236 3.29 -28.90 16.13
N LYS A 237 4.01 -27.80 16.38
CA LYS A 237 3.41 -26.46 16.36
C LYS A 237 2.93 -26.13 14.95
N ARG A 238 1.85 -25.34 14.86
CA ARG A 238 1.28 -24.85 13.60
C ARG A 238 2.35 -24.22 12.71
N GLN A 239 2.57 -24.77 11.51
CA GLN A 239 3.54 -24.25 10.54
C GLN A 239 2.81 -23.59 9.37
N ILE A 240 3.35 -22.47 8.86
CA ILE A 240 2.85 -21.82 7.64
C ILE A 240 3.33 -22.63 6.45
N THR A 241 2.40 -23.17 5.66
CA THR A 241 2.71 -23.99 4.49
C THR A 241 2.72 -23.18 3.22
N SER A 242 1.75 -22.26 3.07
CA SER A 242 1.64 -21.43 1.86
C SER A 242 0.87 -20.14 2.14
N TRP A 243 0.86 -19.23 1.16
CA TRP A 243 0.07 -18.00 1.18
C TRP A 243 -0.89 -18.00 0.01
N VAL A 244 -2.18 -17.79 0.30
CA VAL A 244 -3.26 -17.76 -0.68
C VAL A 244 -3.85 -16.36 -0.71
N GLN A 245 -4.08 -15.83 -1.91
CA GLN A 245 -4.76 -14.55 -2.07
C GLN A 245 -6.23 -14.69 -1.68
N THR A 246 -6.71 -13.82 -0.82
CA THR A 246 -8.08 -13.86 -0.26
C THR A 246 -9.10 -13.49 -1.32
N TYR A 247 -8.78 -12.49 -2.15
CA TYR A 247 -9.66 -11.95 -3.18
C TYR A 247 -9.08 -12.21 -4.56
N GLN A 248 -9.16 -13.44 -5.03
CA GLN A 248 -8.69 -13.81 -6.38
C GLN A 248 -9.64 -13.25 -7.44
N TYR A 249 -9.08 -12.62 -8.47
CA TYR A 249 -9.84 -12.08 -9.59
C TYR A 249 -9.10 -12.32 -10.91
N THR A 250 -9.86 -12.29 -12.01
CA THR A 250 -9.34 -12.32 -13.38
C THR A 250 -9.56 -10.96 -14.01
N THR A 251 -8.51 -10.36 -14.57
CA THR A 251 -8.62 -9.13 -15.37
C THR A 251 -9.14 -9.46 -16.75
N LEU A 252 -10.24 -8.82 -17.15
CA LEU A 252 -10.88 -9.04 -18.45
C LEU A 252 -10.34 -8.05 -19.49
N ARG A 253 -10.32 -6.76 -19.16
CA ARG A 253 -9.80 -5.68 -20.00
C ARG A 253 -9.47 -4.43 -19.20
N GLU A 254 -8.74 -3.51 -19.83
CA GLU A 254 -8.68 -2.13 -19.37
C GLU A 254 -10.05 -1.45 -19.62
N ALA A 255 -10.49 -0.66 -18.65
CA ALA A 255 -11.76 0.05 -18.65
C ALA A 255 -11.52 1.56 -18.50
N THR A 256 -12.58 2.36 -18.65
CA THR A 256 -12.48 3.80 -18.46
C THR A 256 -13.10 4.25 -17.14
N ILE A 257 -12.79 5.48 -16.73
CA ILE A 257 -13.42 6.09 -15.56
C ILE A 257 -14.93 6.24 -15.75
N GLU A 258 -15.39 6.49 -16.97
CA GLU A 258 -16.82 6.57 -17.28
C GLU A 258 -17.52 5.22 -17.06
N ASP A 259 -16.89 4.11 -17.46
CA ASP A 259 -17.40 2.76 -17.20
C ASP A 259 -17.58 2.53 -15.69
N TYR A 260 -16.58 2.92 -14.90
CA TYR A 260 -16.62 2.84 -13.44
C TYR A 260 -17.73 3.70 -12.83
N LEU A 261 -17.85 4.97 -13.25
CA LEU A 261 -18.86 5.89 -12.73
C LEU A 261 -20.28 5.43 -13.09
N THR A 262 -20.46 4.86 -14.27
CA THR A 262 -21.74 4.30 -14.72
C THR A 262 -22.14 3.13 -13.83
N LEU A 263 -21.25 2.13 -13.67
CA LEU A 263 -21.49 0.97 -12.81
C LEU A 263 -21.72 1.37 -11.35
N LYS A 264 -20.95 2.33 -10.83
CA LYS A 264 -21.13 2.82 -9.47
C LYS A 264 -22.50 3.47 -9.28
N THR A 265 -22.93 4.30 -10.22
CA THR A 265 -24.23 4.98 -10.15
C THR A 265 -25.38 3.98 -10.22
N GLU A 266 -25.27 2.96 -11.06
CA GLU A 266 -26.24 1.86 -11.16
C GLU A 266 -26.29 1.03 -9.87
N GLY A 267 -25.13 0.66 -9.33
CA GLY A 267 -25.02 -0.08 -8.06
C GLY A 267 -25.62 0.69 -6.88
N ASP A 268 -25.33 2.00 -6.78
CA ASP A 268 -25.88 2.87 -5.75
C ASP A 268 -27.42 2.97 -5.86
N ARG A 269 -27.96 3.02 -7.08
CA ARG A 269 -29.41 3.01 -7.32
C ARG A 269 -30.05 1.70 -6.83
N LEU A 270 -29.48 0.56 -7.22
CA LEU A 270 -29.99 -0.76 -6.82
C LEU A 270 -29.94 -0.95 -5.30
N THR A 271 -28.85 -0.53 -4.67
CA THR A 271 -28.67 -0.63 -3.22
C THR A 271 -29.70 0.24 -2.47
N LYS A 272 -29.94 1.47 -2.93
CA LYS A 272 -30.98 2.35 -2.37
C LYS A 272 -32.37 1.77 -2.53
N GLU A 273 -32.69 1.19 -3.69
CA GLU A 273 -33.98 0.53 -3.93
C GLU A 273 -34.19 -0.70 -3.05
N ALA A 274 -33.14 -1.52 -2.84
CA ALA A 274 -33.19 -2.67 -1.95
C ALA A 274 -33.46 -2.25 -0.50
N ARG A 275 -32.70 -1.28 0.02
CA ARG A 275 -32.88 -0.77 1.38
C ARG A 275 -34.26 -0.17 1.61
N ARG A 276 -34.77 0.60 0.64
CA ARG A 276 -36.12 1.18 0.72
C ARG A 276 -37.20 0.09 0.81
N LYS A 277 -37.03 -1.04 0.12
CA LYS A 277 -37.99 -2.17 0.19
C LYS A 277 -37.97 -2.89 1.54
N GLU A 278 -36.80 -3.01 2.18
CA GLU A 278 -36.68 -3.57 3.52
C GLU A 278 -37.38 -2.68 4.55
N GLU A 279 -37.16 -1.36 4.49
CA GLU A 279 -37.81 -0.39 5.38
C GLU A 279 -39.36 -0.35 5.26
N TYR A 280 -39.94 -0.78 4.14
CA TYR A 280 -41.41 -0.90 3.99
C TYR A 280 -41.97 -2.27 4.41
N ARG A 281 -41.11 -3.26 4.66
CA ARG A 281 -41.53 -4.59 5.14
C ARG A 281 -41.55 -4.70 6.65
N GLU A 282 -40.79 -3.84 7.33
CA GLU A 282 -40.83 -3.63 8.79
C GLU A 282 -41.97 -2.69 9.19
#